data_AF-A0A1L9C3C1-F1
#
_entry.id   AF-A0A1L9C3C1-F1
#
_cell.length_a   1.000
_cell.length_b   1.000
_cell.length_c   1.000
_cell.angle_alpha   90.00
_cell.angle_beta   90.00
_cell.angle_gamma   90.00
#
_symmetry.space_group_name_H-M   'P 1'
#
loop_
_entity.id
_entity.type
_entity.pdbx_description
1 polymer ?
#
loop_
_entity_poly.entity_id
_entity_poly.type
_entity_poly.pdbx_seq_one_letter_code
_entity_poly.pdbx_strand_id
1 'polypeptide(L)'
;MDKDKIRKFRSEATHLKPILTLGKKGIDDAVVTELKKQIKANHLVKVKILKSFPGESMDSIAEELASLTSTTLIDVRGRAIVLYR
;
A
#
# COMPACT_ATOMS: atom_id res chain seq x y z
N MET A 1 -7.76 12.22 -12.00
CA MET A 1 -7.42 10.83 -12.38
C MET A 1 -8.60 10.22 -13.08
N ASP A 2 -8.41 9.76 -14.32
CA ASP A 2 -9.47 9.13 -15.12
C ASP A 2 -10.04 7.90 -14.39
N LYS A 3 -11.37 7.82 -14.21
CA LYS A 3 -12.05 6.68 -13.55
C LYS A 3 -11.63 5.33 -14.15
N ASP A 4 -11.34 5.31 -15.44
CA ASP A 4 -10.90 4.12 -16.19
C ASP A 4 -9.51 3.61 -15.78
N LYS A 5 -8.59 4.51 -15.41
CA LYS A 5 -7.23 4.12 -14.98
C LYS A 5 -7.27 3.45 -13.61
N ILE A 6 -8.04 3.99 -12.67
CA ILE A 6 -8.21 3.40 -11.33
C ILE A 6 -8.77 1.97 -11.46
N ARG A 7 -9.76 1.78 -12.34
CA ARG A 7 -10.35 0.46 -12.59
C ARG A 7 -9.34 -0.54 -13.17
N LYS A 8 -8.49 -0.11 -14.12
CA LYS A 8 -7.38 -0.93 -14.63
C LYS A 8 -6.39 -1.30 -13.53
N PHE A 9 -5.91 -0.32 -12.76
CA PHE A 9 -4.94 -0.57 -11.68
C PHE A 9 -5.51 -1.47 -10.58
N ARG A 10 -6.81 -1.39 -10.27
CA ARG A 10 -7.47 -2.34 -9.35
C ARG A 10 -7.43 -3.77 -9.87
N SER A 11 -7.69 -3.96 -11.17
CA SER A 11 -7.64 -5.28 -11.80
C SER A 11 -6.22 -5.84 -11.75
N GLU A 12 -5.23 -5.03 -12.09
CA GLU A 12 -3.81 -5.41 -12.08
C GLU A 12 -3.31 -5.71 -10.66
N ALA A 13 -3.68 -4.87 -9.70
CA ALA A 13 -3.35 -5.04 -8.29
C ALA A 13 -3.97 -6.30 -7.65
N THR A 14 -5.06 -6.82 -8.22
CA THR A 14 -5.66 -8.08 -7.76
C THR A 14 -4.70 -9.25 -7.99
N HIS A 15 -4.04 -9.29 -9.14
CA HIS A 15 -3.04 -10.31 -9.49
C HIS A 15 -1.65 -10.02 -8.90
N LEU A 16 -1.38 -8.77 -8.53
CA LEU A 16 -0.12 -8.39 -7.90
C LEU A 16 0.06 -9.10 -6.54
N LYS A 17 1.26 -9.64 -6.32
CA LYS A 17 1.65 -10.19 -5.01
C LYS A 17 2.08 -9.05 -4.08
N PRO A 18 1.77 -9.13 -2.78
CA PRO A 18 2.26 -8.15 -1.83
C PRO A 18 3.78 -8.21 -1.75
N ILE A 19 4.44 -7.09 -2.00
CA ILE A 19 5.90 -6.97 -1.97
C ILE A 19 6.44 -6.81 -0.55
N LEU A 20 5.60 -6.27 0.34
CA LEU A 20 5.95 -5.94 1.71
C LEU A 20 4.83 -6.41 2.64
N THR A 21 5.21 -6.87 3.83
CA THR A 21 4.27 -7.28 4.87
C THR A 21 4.56 -6.52 6.17
N LEU A 22 3.59 -5.78 6.69
CA LEU A 22 3.69 -5.06 7.96
C LEU A 22 3.09 -5.90 9.09
N GLY A 23 3.82 -5.97 10.20
CA GLY A 23 3.48 -6.78 11.37
C GLY A 23 3.40 -5.98 12.65
N LYS A 24 3.71 -6.64 13.78
CA LYS A 24 3.73 -6.03 15.13
C LYS A 24 4.59 -4.77 15.24
N LYS A 25 5.63 -4.65 14.40
CA LYS A 25 6.53 -3.49 14.39
C LYS A 25 5.87 -2.19 13.92
N GLY A 26 4.69 -2.25 13.30
CA GLY A 26 4.04 -1.03 12.79
C GLY A 26 4.66 -0.50 11.50
N ILE A 27 4.48 0.80 11.27
CA ILE A 27 5.16 1.57 10.22
C ILE A 27 6.43 2.15 10.83
N ASP A 28 7.58 1.68 10.36
CA ASP A 28 8.91 2.10 10.81
C ASP A 28 9.61 2.86 9.68
N ASP A 29 10.57 3.72 9.98
CA ASP A 29 11.32 4.48 8.96
C ASP A 29 12.00 3.57 7.93
N ALA A 30 12.48 2.40 8.36
CA ALA A 30 13.04 1.40 7.46
C ALA A 30 11.99 0.88 6.47
N VAL A 31 10.77 0.63 6.95
CA VAL A 31 9.62 0.21 6.14
C VAL A 31 9.24 1.29 5.13
N VAL A 32 9.12 2.54 5.57
CA VAL A 32 8.76 3.67 4.71
C VAL A 32 9.82 3.87 3.62
N THR A 33 11.09 3.75 3.97
CA THR A 33 12.22 3.90 3.03
C THR A 33 12.23 2.77 1.99
N GLU A 34 12.04 1.52 2.43
CA GLU A 34 11.92 0.37 1.55
C GLU A 34 10.72 0.54 0.61
N LEU A 35 9.56 0.93 1.17
CA LEU A 35 8.34 1.12 0.40
C LEU A 35 8.53 2.20 -0.68
N LYS A 36 9.14 3.35 -0.33
CA LYS A 36 9.47 4.41 -1.29
C LYS A 36 10.35 3.90 -2.44
N LYS A 37 11.38 3.09 -2.14
CA LYS A 37 12.24 2.50 -3.18
C LYS A 37 11.44 1.57 -4.10
N GLN A 38 10.61 0.73 -3.52
CA GLN A 38 9.80 -0.24 -4.27
C GLN A 38 8.72 0.42 -5.13
N ILE A 39 8.07 1.46 -4.60
CA ILE A 39 7.14 2.31 -5.35
C ILE A 39 7.86 2.93 -6.54
N LYS A 40 9.08 3.46 -6.34
CA LYS A 40 9.87 4.08 -7.41
C LYS A 40 10.31 3.08 -8.48
N ALA A 41 10.51 1.80 -8.12
CA ALA A 41 10.91 0.75 -9.06
C ALA A 41 9.73 0.14 -9.83
N ASN A 42 8.59 -0.06 -9.16
CA ASN A 42 7.45 -0.83 -9.72
C ASN A 42 6.23 0.03 -10.07
N HIS A 43 6.19 1.30 -9.66
CA HIS A 43 5.10 2.27 -9.82
C HIS A 43 3.78 1.89 -9.12
N LEU A 44 3.41 0.60 -9.12
CA LEU A 44 2.29 -0.01 -8.43
C LEU A 44 2.82 -1.02 -7.41
N VAL A 45 2.45 -0.85 -6.15
CA VAL A 45 2.86 -1.76 -5.07
C VAL A 45 1.68 -2.19 -4.24
N LYS A 46 1.79 -3.41 -3.71
CA LYS A 46 0.81 -3.99 -2.80
C LYS A 46 1.50 -4.32 -1.49
N VAL A 47 0.92 -3.84 -0.40
CA VAL A 47 1.42 -4.03 0.96
C VAL A 47 0.40 -4.87 1.72
N LYS A 48 0.85 -5.91 2.40
CA LYS A 48 0.01 -6.73 3.26
C LYS A 48 0.16 -6.29 4.72
N ILE A 49 -0.93 -6.08 5.41
CA ILE A 49 -0.97 -5.81 6.84
C ILE A 49 -1.35 -7.09 7.58
N LEU A 50 -0.59 -7.45 8.60
CA LEU A 50 -0.92 -8.60 9.46
C LEU A 50 -1.97 -8.22 10.49
N LYS A 51 -2.70 -9.22 10.99
CA LYS A 51 -3.66 -9.07 12.11
C LYS A 51 -3.06 -8.44 13.36
N SER A 52 -1.76 -8.60 13.55
CA SER A 52 -1.05 -8.15 14.74
C SER A 52 -0.50 -6.73 14.61
N PHE A 53 -0.80 -6.03 13.51
CA PHE A 53 -0.39 -4.65 13.32
C PHE A 53 -1.12 -3.74 14.32
N PRO A 54 -0.41 -2.87 15.05
CA PRO A 54 -1.03 -1.90 15.95
C PRO A 54 -1.64 -0.76 15.12
N GLY A 55 -2.96 -0.64 15.12
CA GLY A 55 -3.68 0.40 14.39
C GLY A 55 -5.18 0.16 14.42
N GLU A 56 -5.97 1.22 14.26
CA GLU A 56 -7.43 1.15 14.41
C GLU A 56 -8.10 0.56 13.16
N SER A 57 -7.80 1.13 11.98
CA SER A 57 -8.48 0.79 10.72
C SER A 57 -7.53 0.69 9.54
N MET A 58 -7.85 -0.20 8.60
CA MET A 58 -7.03 -0.41 7.40
C MET A 58 -6.96 0.84 6.52
N ASP A 59 -8.05 1.60 6.47
CA ASP A 59 -8.15 2.86 5.74
C ASP A 59 -7.21 3.92 6.33
N SER A 60 -7.18 4.08 7.65
CA SER A 60 -6.25 5.00 8.33
C SER A 60 -4.80 4.64 8.06
N ILE A 61 -4.45 3.35 8.12
CA ILE A 61 -3.10 2.86 7.80
C ILE A 61 -2.75 3.14 6.34
N ALA A 62 -3.72 2.98 5.44
CA ALA A 62 -3.54 3.23 4.02
C ALA A 62 -3.31 4.73 3.72
N GLU A 63 -4.07 5.61 4.36
CA GLU A 63 -3.89 7.07 4.26
C GLU A 63 -2.56 7.53 4.86
N GLU A 64 -2.17 6.95 5.99
CA GLU A 64 -0.88 7.22 6.64
C GLU A 64 0.28 6.80 5.73
N LEU A 65 0.25 5.57 5.20
CA LEU A 65 1.25 5.08 4.25
C LEU A 65 1.30 5.92 2.97
N ALA A 66 0.14 6.28 2.42
CA ALA A 66 0.04 7.13 1.24
C ALA A 66 0.69 8.50 1.49
N SER A 67 0.41 9.12 2.64
CA SER A 67 0.98 10.40 3.05
C SER A 67 2.50 10.32 3.25
N LEU A 68 2.97 9.32 4.00
CA LEU A 68 4.40 9.11 4.29
C LEU A 68 5.22 8.82 3.04
N THR A 69 4.64 8.10 2.07
CA THR A 69 5.31 7.73 0.81
C THR A 69 5.03 8.67 -0.35
N SER A 70 4.17 9.68 -0.15
CA SER A 70 3.68 10.57 -1.21
C SER A 70 3.17 9.78 -2.42
N THR A 71 2.28 8.84 -2.14
CA THR A 71 1.62 7.99 -3.13
C THR A 71 0.11 8.14 -3.10
N THR A 72 -0.53 7.67 -4.16
CA THR A 72 -1.98 7.62 -4.27
C THR A 72 -2.50 6.26 -3.85
N LEU A 73 -3.49 6.26 -2.95
CA LEU A 73 -4.24 5.08 -2.60
C LEU A 73 -5.18 4.68 -3.76
N ILE A 74 -4.99 3.49 -4.30
CA ILE A 74 -5.83 2.96 -5.39
C ILE A 74 -6.97 2.09 -4.86
N ASP A 75 -6.63 1.24 -3.89
CA ASP A 75 -7.57 0.26 -3.33
C ASP A 75 -7.09 -0.27 -1.98
N VAL A 76 -8.06 -0.58 -1.11
CA VAL A 76 -7.83 -1.32 0.13
C VAL A 76 -8.68 -2.58 0.06
N ARG A 77 -8.02 -3.74 -0.03
CA ARG A 77 -8.69 -5.03 -0.17
C ARG A 77 -8.39 -5.92 1.03
N GLY A 78 -9.31 -5.92 1.99
CA GLY A 78 -9.19 -6.68 3.23
C GLY A 78 -8.02 -6.17 4.07
N ARG A 79 -6.91 -6.92 4.13
CA ARG A 79 -5.67 -6.49 4.78
C ARG A 79 -4.53 -6.20 3.79
N ALA A 80 -4.85 -5.92 2.55
CA ALA A 80 -3.87 -5.52 1.55
C ALA A 80 -4.19 -4.11 1.06
N ILE A 81 -3.15 -3.27 1.00
CA ILE A 81 -3.24 -1.88 0.58
C ILE A 81 -2.49 -1.76 -0.75
N VAL A 82 -3.12 -1.12 -1.73
CA VAL A 82 -2.56 -0.91 -3.06
C VAL A 82 -2.26 0.57 -3.22
N LEU A 83 -0.98 0.87 -3.40
CA LEU A 83 -0.48 2.22 -3.59
C LEU A 83 0.12 2.36 -4.98
N TYR A 84 -0.09 3.53 -5.57
CA TYR A 84 0.43 3.89 -6.89
C TYR A 84 1.06 5.28 -6.86
N ARG A 85 2.12 5.49 -7.62
CA ARG A 85 2.75 6.80 -7.79
C ARG A 85 2.77 7.23 -9.25
#